data_AF-A0A399YYJ1-F1
#
_entry.id   AF-A0A399YYJ1-F1
#
_cell.length_a   1.000
_cell.length_b   1.000
_cell.length_c   1.000
_cell.angle_alpha   90.00
_cell.angle_beta   90.00
_cell.angle_gamma   90.00
#
_symmetry.space_group_name_H-M   'P 1'
#
loop_
_entity.id
_entity.type
_entity.pdbx_description
1 polymer ?
#
loop_
_entity_poly.entity_id
_entity_poly.type
_entity_poly.pdbx_seq_one_letter_code
_entity_poly.pdbx_strand_id
1 'polypeptide(L)'
;MIKQNKYISVATAILLLGLVLALAACGNAKESTSEAPAGSGVVSGNVIYLDRSALDPNAVIEVSLSQTSVGYPNTLIGTQSINAEGRQVPIPFELAYDPAQIDPAQTYSITARILVNGAPAYESHAAVPVITNGAPTTGIEVLVSPVMTGIAGGMLTGTVNYLERIALSPDAVITVDLQDASSGTPGIIATLDVPAEGRQVPIPFALPYDVATINPAGTYLLSARISEGGTTTFASQTGVPVLTNGAPTSNVEIIVSPFVAPAAAGVIRGSVTSPRPPESIDPSAVLQVELREPMLADAPATAFIEIPVGGMGFPISFELPYDPAGIAADRAYVVGARILSGNRLLFTSLAPVPVLTNGAPASEIAVPVAATPDPSGGVVRYTVTSATPMTWPADSTAYLNVEIREPMLADAPATAFSYVPLAGLSFPISFELGYDPATIDQNKSYVFDGRIIDNNNLTFSSSGGTPVLTQGAPVTDVTLDLNSAVITDAPPAGTITGVVTTDVPTQLDPNAALYVDFRVAGTTGDPIVTISETLAGKQFPIPFSVPFDPATIDMNGDYVVGARIMLGDQVLYASTAGVPVITKGAPTAAFCFPDQPAAAN
;
A
#
# COMPACT_ATOMS: atom_id res chain seq x y z
N MET A 1 23.91 45.46 56.46
CA MET A 1 22.91 46.29 55.76
C MET A 1 21.88 45.31 55.18
N ILE A 2 20.82 44.94 55.91
CA ILE A 2 19.54 45.66 56.12
C ILE A 2 18.77 45.93 54.82
N LYS A 3 17.87 45.01 54.44
CA LYS A 3 16.38 45.14 54.46
C LYS A 3 15.81 43.75 54.09
N GLN A 4 15.14 43.01 54.97
CA GLN A 4 13.78 43.23 55.53
C GLN A 4 12.67 43.20 54.47
N ASN A 5 11.90 42.11 54.45
CA ASN A 5 10.45 42.20 54.65
C ASN A 5 9.97 41.01 55.50
N LYS A 6 9.12 41.29 56.49
CA LYS A 6 8.56 40.33 57.47
C LYS A 6 7.16 39.87 57.08
N TYR A 7 6.73 38.76 57.70
CA TYR A 7 5.42 38.39 58.29
C TYR A 7 5.16 36.88 58.06
N ILE A 8 4.65 36.07 59.01
CA ILE A 8 4.27 36.31 60.42
C ILE A 8 4.57 35.06 61.30
N SER A 9 4.46 35.21 62.62
CA SER A 9 4.49 34.20 63.70
C SER A 9 3.68 32.91 63.45
N VAL A 10 4.05 31.69 63.91
CA VAL A 10 4.61 31.17 65.21
C VAL A 10 3.53 30.87 66.27
N ALA A 11 3.73 29.72 66.98
CA ALA A 11 3.04 29.11 68.14
C ALA A 11 2.16 27.89 67.78
N THR A 12 2.50 26.60 68.00
CA THR A 12 3.28 25.86 69.04
C THR A 12 2.46 25.38 70.25
N ALA A 13 2.14 24.09 70.24
CA ALA A 13 1.95 23.12 71.36
C ALA A 13 0.93 23.40 72.49
N ILE A 14 0.22 22.34 72.91
CA ILE A 14 0.23 21.80 74.29
C ILE A 14 -0.43 20.40 74.31
N LEU A 15 0.04 19.54 75.23
CA LEU A 15 -0.34 18.14 75.46
C LEU A 15 -1.10 18.02 76.82
N LEU A 16 -1.68 16.84 77.13
CA LEU A 16 -2.32 16.41 78.41
C LEU A 16 -3.82 16.76 78.57
N LEU A 17 -4.68 16.04 79.32
CA LEU A 17 -4.74 14.63 79.82
C LEU A 17 -6.10 14.43 80.56
N GLY A 18 -6.71 13.22 80.54
CA GLY A 18 -7.85 12.84 81.43
C GLY A 18 -9.03 12.18 80.66
N LEU A 19 -9.33 10.88 80.74
CA LEU A 19 -9.85 10.06 81.88
C LEU A 19 -11.27 10.53 82.29
N VAL A 20 -12.37 9.79 82.12
CA VAL A 20 -12.81 8.64 82.96
C VAL A 20 -14.12 7.97 82.43
N LEU A 21 -14.17 6.62 82.52
CA LEU A 21 -15.32 5.66 82.55
C LEU A 21 -16.37 5.53 81.42
N ALA A 22 -16.81 4.28 81.27
CA ALA A 22 -17.81 3.78 80.33
C ALA A 22 -19.18 3.52 80.99
N LEU A 23 -20.23 3.39 80.18
CA LEU A 23 -21.39 2.54 80.48
C LEU A 23 -21.96 1.97 79.17
N ALA A 24 -22.63 0.81 79.26
CA ALA A 24 -22.94 -0.03 78.10
C ALA A 24 -24.13 0.46 77.26
N ALA A 25 -24.04 0.25 75.95
CA ALA A 25 -25.19 0.17 75.05
C ALA A 25 -24.94 -0.94 74.02
N CYS A 26 -25.48 -2.13 74.27
CA CYS A 26 -25.63 -3.14 73.21
C CYS A 26 -26.68 -2.62 72.23
N GLY A 27 -26.25 -2.23 71.04
CA GLY A 27 -27.12 -1.90 69.91
C GLY A 27 -26.61 -2.65 68.69
N ASN A 28 -27.41 -3.58 68.17
CA ASN A 28 -27.07 -4.30 66.95
C ASN A 28 -26.75 -3.30 65.84
N ALA A 29 -25.53 -3.34 65.31
CA ALA A 29 -25.22 -2.72 64.04
C ALA A 29 -26.02 -3.47 62.97
N LYS A 30 -27.20 -2.92 62.66
CA LYS A 30 -28.11 -3.46 61.66
C LYS A 30 -27.40 -3.38 60.31
N GLU A 31 -27.12 -4.54 59.71
CA GLU A 31 -26.76 -4.61 58.29
C GLU A 31 -27.86 -3.89 57.51
N SER A 32 -27.48 -2.88 56.72
CA SER A 32 -28.40 -2.18 55.84
C SER A 32 -28.63 -3.02 54.59
N THR A 33 -29.26 -4.19 54.75
CA THR A 33 -30.00 -4.82 53.67
C THR A 33 -31.08 -3.84 53.23
N SER A 34 -30.94 -3.31 52.02
CA SER A 34 -31.98 -2.53 51.37
C SER A 34 -33.11 -3.47 50.95
N GLU A 35 -33.96 -3.83 51.91
CA GLU A 35 -35.16 -4.63 51.70
C GLU A 35 -36.05 -3.95 50.66
N ALA A 36 -36.26 -4.61 49.51
CA ALA A 36 -37.07 -4.06 48.43
C ALA A 36 -38.52 -3.81 48.90
N PRO A 37 -39.21 -2.77 48.38
CA PRO A 37 -40.55 -2.45 48.86
C PRO A 37 -41.50 -3.64 48.67
N ALA A 38 -42.24 -3.99 49.73
CA ALA A 38 -43.23 -5.07 49.66
C ALA A 38 -44.29 -4.75 48.58
N GLY A 39 -44.16 -5.41 47.43
CA GLY A 39 -44.95 -5.13 46.22
C GLY A 39 -44.13 -5.03 44.94
N SER A 40 -42.82 -4.77 44.99
CA SER A 40 -41.98 -4.72 43.78
C SER A 40 -41.64 -6.12 43.24
N GLY A 41 -41.73 -6.30 41.92
CA GLY A 41 -41.11 -7.42 41.22
C GLY A 41 -39.61 -7.17 41.03
N VAL A 42 -38.83 -8.21 40.75
CA VAL A 42 -37.38 -8.12 40.50
C VAL A 42 -37.04 -8.90 39.23
N VAL A 43 -36.16 -8.32 38.41
CA VAL A 43 -35.49 -8.96 37.28
C VAL A 43 -34.00 -9.09 37.61
N SER A 44 -33.45 -10.30 37.64
CA SER A 44 -32.05 -10.54 38.04
C SER A 44 -31.25 -11.37 37.04
N GLY A 45 -29.95 -11.10 36.97
CA GLY A 45 -29.07 -11.68 35.97
C GLY A 45 -27.63 -11.19 36.05
N ASN A 46 -26.88 -11.42 34.98
CA ASN A 46 -25.49 -10.98 34.80
C ASN A 46 -25.32 -10.18 33.50
N VAL A 47 -24.48 -9.14 33.55
CA VAL A 47 -23.92 -8.48 32.37
C VAL A 47 -22.59 -9.15 32.03
N ILE A 48 -22.43 -9.56 30.76
CA ILE A 48 -21.27 -10.29 30.22
C ILE A 48 -20.81 -9.70 28.89
N TYR A 49 -19.54 -9.89 28.53
CA TYR A 49 -19.02 -9.69 27.18
C TYR A 49 -18.12 -10.88 26.77
N LEU A 50 -17.92 -11.09 25.47
CA LEU A 50 -17.18 -12.24 24.94
C LEU A 50 -15.68 -11.98 24.70
N ASP A 51 -15.26 -10.73 24.60
CA ASP A 51 -13.85 -10.39 24.47
C ASP A 51 -13.09 -10.59 25.80
N ARG A 52 -11.75 -10.61 25.73
CA ARG A 52 -10.87 -10.86 26.89
C ARG A 52 -10.30 -9.58 27.49
N SER A 53 -10.94 -8.44 27.27
CA SER A 53 -10.51 -7.17 27.85
C SER A 53 -10.80 -7.15 29.35
N ALA A 54 -9.97 -6.46 30.12
CA ALA A 54 -10.31 -6.14 31.50
C ALA A 54 -11.30 -4.95 31.52
N LEU A 55 -12.35 -5.06 32.32
CA LEU A 55 -13.27 -3.98 32.62
C LEU A 55 -12.54 -2.91 33.43
N ASP A 56 -12.70 -1.63 33.05
CA ASP A 56 -12.11 -0.50 33.78
C ASP A 56 -12.58 -0.52 35.25
N PRO A 57 -11.68 -0.39 36.25
CA PRO A 57 -12.04 -0.41 37.66
C PRO A 57 -13.12 0.61 38.08
N ASN A 58 -13.23 1.73 37.35
CA ASN A 58 -14.16 2.82 37.58
C ASN A 58 -15.38 2.79 36.63
N ALA A 59 -15.56 1.72 35.86
CA ALA A 59 -16.69 1.59 34.95
C ALA A 59 -18.03 1.62 35.70
N VAL A 60 -19.08 2.13 35.04
CA VAL A 60 -20.46 2.17 35.56
C VAL A 60 -21.34 1.36 34.63
N ILE A 61 -21.96 0.30 35.14
CA ILE A 61 -22.91 -0.54 34.42
C ILE A 61 -24.31 0.01 34.65
N GLU A 62 -25.01 0.37 33.58
CA GLU A 62 -26.42 0.78 33.60
C GLU A 62 -27.29 -0.29 32.94
N VAL A 63 -28.20 -0.89 33.70
CA VAL A 63 -29.18 -1.87 33.23
C VAL A 63 -30.56 -1.19 33.16
N SER A 64 -31.30 -1.39 32.08
CA SER A 64 -32.59 -0.74 31.81
C SER A 64 -33.67 -1.75 31.45
N LEU A 65 -34.81 -1.69 32.16
CA LEU A 65 -36.03 -2.42 31.83
C LEU A 65 -36.96 -1.51 31.04
N SER A 66 -37.35 -1.94 29.83
CA SER A 66 -38.29 -1.19 28.99
C SER A 66 -39.43 -2.06 28.48
N GLN A 67 -40.61 -1.46 28.34
CA GLN A 67 -41.70 -1.99 27.54
C GLN A 67 -41.40 -1.76 26.06
N THR A 68 -41.51 -2.83 25.27
CA THR A 68 -41.33 -2.82 23.82
C THR A 68 -42.69 -2.90 23.13
N SER A 69 -42.97 -1.98 22.21
CA SER A 69 -44.22 -1.92 21.46
C SER A 69 -43.95 -1.75 19.96
N VAL A 70 -44.56 -2.60 19.12
CA VAL A 70 -44.27 -2.64 17.67
C VAL A 70 -44.67 -1.32 17.00
N GLY A 71 -43.70 -0.65 16.37
CA GLY A 71 -43.91 0.62 15.65
C GLY A 71 -43.89 1.88 16.52
N TYR A 72 -43.56 1.76 17.81
CA TYR A 72 -43.48 2.88 18.76
C TYR A 72 -42.13 2.87 19.52
N PRO A 73 -41.65 4.00 20.05
CA PRO A 73 -40.47 4.02 20.92
C PRO A 73 -40.74 3.23 22.21
N ASN A 74 -39.69 2.59 22.73
CA ASN A 74 -39.77 1.83 23.97
C ASN A 74 -40.04 2.75 25.17
N THR A 75 -40.89 2.30 26.11
CA THR A 75 -41.20 3.03 27.34
C THR A 75 -40.35 2.48 28.48
N LEU A 76 -39.51 3.32 29.09
CA LEU A 76 -38.66 2.95 30.22
C LEU A 76 -39.51 2.69 31.48
N ILE A 77 -39.31 1.53 32.11
CA ILE A 77 -40.01 1.10 33.34
C ILE A 77 -39.11 1.29 34.57
N GLY A 78 -37.82 0.97 34.44
CA GLY A 78 -36.86 1.10 35.54
C GLY A 78 -35.41 0.99 35.08
N THR A 79 -34.50 1.47 35.91
CA THR A 79 -33.05 1.39 35.69
C THR A 79 -32.31 0.99 36.96
N GLN A 80 -31.13 0.39 36.79
CA GLN A 80 -30.17 0.14 37.86
C GLN A 80 -28.79 0.61 37.40
N SER A 81 -28.06 1.32 38.26
CA SER A 81 -26.68 1.73 38.03
C SER A 81 -25.77 1.03 39.04
N ILE A 82 -24.64 0.49 38.58
CA ILE A 82 -23.74 -0.37 39.35
C ILE A 82 -22.29 0.05 39.05
N ASN A 83 -21.53 0.50 40.04
CA ASN A 83 -20.10 0.74 39.87
C ASN A 83 -19.35 -0.60 39.79
N ALA A 84 -18.39 -0.74 38.87
CA ALA A 84 -17.56 -1.93 38.76
C ALA A 84 -16.72 -2.16 40.02
N GLU A 85 -16.07 -1.11 40.53
CA GLU A 85 -15.22 -1.13 41.75
C GLU A 85 -14.12 -2.21 41.66
N GLY A 86 -13.49 -2.31 40.48
CA GLY A 86 -12.47 -3.31 40.16
C GLY A 86 -13.00 -4.72 39.88
N ARG A 87 -14.31 -4.98 40.04
CA ARG A 87 -14.92 -6.26 39.65
C ARG A 87 -14.87 -6.43 38.13
N GLN A 88 -14.73 -7.69 37.70
CA GLN A 88 -14.72 -8.09 36.30
C GLN A 88 -16.01 -8.84 35.96
N VAL A 89 -16.35 -8.95 34.67
CA VAL A 89 -17.53 -9.74 34.23
C VAL A 89 -17.39 -11.23 34.62
N PRO A 90 -18.50 -11.93 34.94
CA PRO A 90 -19.89 -11.47 34.97
C PRO A 90 -20.20 -10.49 36.11
N ILE A 91 -20.86 -9.36 35.78
CA ILE A 91 -21.34 -8.39 36.77
C ILE A 91 -22.83 -8.67 37.08
N PRO A 92 -23.20 -9.07 38.32
CA PRO A 92 -24.58 -9.37 38.67
C PRO A 92 -25.42 -8.09 38.81
N PHE A 93 -26.70 -8.18 38.46
CA PHE A 93 -27.71 -7.12 38.60
C PHE A 93 -29.03 -7.64 39.20
N GLU A 94 -29.77 -6.75 39.86
CA GLU A 94 -31.08 -6.98 40.46
C GLU A 94 -31.94 -5.73 40.28
N LEU A 95 -32.72 -5.68 39.20
CA LEU A 95 -33.53 -4.52 38.82
C LEU A 95 -34.96 -4.69 39.35
N ALA A 96 -35.33 -3.88 40.33
CA ALA A 96 -36.69 -3.84 40.88
C ALA A 96 -37.64 -3.01 40.00
N TYR A 97 -38.90 -3.46 39.89
CA TYR A 97 -39.96 -2.79 39.13
C TYR A 97 -41.30 -2.86 39.86
N ASP A 98 -42.25 -1.97 39.53
CA ASP A 98 -43.63 -2.04 40.05
C ASP A 98 -44.48 -2.96 39.15
N PRO A 99 -45.00 -4.10 39.65
CA PRO A 99 -45.87 -4.99 38.88
C PRO A 99 -47.16 -4.32 38.40
N ALA A 100 -47.61 -3.22 39.02
CA ALA A 100 -48.78 -2.46 38.56
C ALA A 100 -48.52 -1.71 37.23
N GLN A 101 -47.26 -1.56 36.82
CA GLN A 101 -46.87 -0.98 35.53
C GLN A 101 -46.77 -2.03 34.40
N ILE A 102 -47.00 -3.31 34.70
CA ILE A 102 -46.90 -4.40 33.72
C ILE A 102 -48.29 -4.71 33.14
N ASP A 103 -48.46 -4.43 31.84
CA ASP A 103 -49.58 -4.92 31.04
C ASP A 103 -49.22 -6.33 30.50
N PRO A 104 -49.95 -7.40 30.88
CA PRO A 104 -49.70 -8.75 30.36
C PRO A 104 -49.78 -8.89 28.84
N ALA A 105 -50.41 -7.94 28.13
CA ALA A 105 -50.48 -7.94 26.67
C ALA A 105 -49.23 -7.35 25.98
N GLN A 106 -48.31 -6.72 26.72
CA GLN A 106 -47.10 -6.08 26.18
C GLN A 106 -45.85 -6.96 26.37
N THR A 107 -44.82 -6.71 25.57
CA THR A 107 -43.49 -7.31 25.74
C THR A 107 -42.58 -6.39 26.54
N TYR A 108 -41.77 -6.97 27.44
CA TYR A 108 -40.77 -6.26 28.22
C TYR A 108 -39.38 -6.83 27.93
N SER A 109 -38.36 -5.98 27.99
CA SER A 109 -36.98 -6.38 27.70
C SER A 109 -35.97 -5.63 28.54
N ILE A 110 -34.87 -6.30 28.87
CA ILE A 110 -33.68 -5.74 29.49
C ILE A 110 -32.65 -5.36 28.40
N THR A 111 -32.08 -4.17 28.54
CA THR A 111 -30.83 -3.76 27.88
C THR A 111 -29.81 -3.37 28.94
N ALA A 112 -28.53 -3.34 28.58
CA ALA A 112 -27.47 -2.86 29.46
C ALA A 112 -26.41 -2.09 28.67
N ARG A 113 -25.75 -1.14 29.32
CA ARG A 113 -24.54 -0.49 28.83
C ARG A 113 -23.51 -0.33 29.93
N ILE A 114 -22.25 -0.26 29.55
CA ILE A 114 -21.12 0.00 30.45
C ILE A 114 -20.54 1.35 30.02
N LEU A 115 -20.39 2.26 30.97
CA LEU A 115 -19.78 3.57 30.78
C LEU A 115 -18.38 3.58 31.39
N VAL A 116 -17.40 4.11 30.66
CA VAL A 116 -16.04 4.38 31.16
C VAL A 116 -15.82 5.89 31.08
N ASN A 117 -15.37 6.50 32.18
CA ASN A 117 -15.24 7.96 32.31
C ASN A 117 -16.51 8.75 31.91
N GLY A 118 -17.69 8.14 32.07
CA GLY A 118 -18.99 8.75 31.73
C GLY A 118 -19.41 8.62 30.26
N ALA A 119 -18.62 7.96 29.39
CA ALA A 119 -18.96 7.68 28.00
C ALA A 119 -19.31 6.19 27.80
N PRO A 120 -20.32 5.82 27.00
CA PRO A 120 -20.62 4.42 26.68
C PRO A 120 -19.43 3.70 26.04
N ALA A 121 -18.96 2.63 26.69
CA ALA A 121 -17.88 1.77 26.22
C ALA A 121 -18.39 0.38 25.78
N TYR A 122 -19.50 -0.11 26.34
CA TYR A 122 -20.19 -1.33 25.89
C TYR A 122 -21.72 -1.15 25.93
N GLU A 123 -22.47 -1.83 25.05
CA GLU A 123 -23.95 -1.83 24.99
C GLU A 123 -24.48 -3.21 24.57
N SER A 124 -25.69 -3.55 25.01
CA SER A 124 -26.31 -4.86 24.79
C SER A 124 -26.56 -5.12 23.31
N HIS A 125 -26.03 -6.24 22.80
CA HIS A 125 -26.14 -6.65 21.40
C HIS A 125 -27.60 -6.87 20.95
N ALA A 126 -28.47 -7.28 21.86
CA ALA A 126 -29.91 -7.37 21.67
C ALA A 126 -30.64 -7.10 22.98
N ALA A 127 -31.88 -6.60 22.89
CA ALA A 127 -32.77 -6.48 24.04
C ALA A 127 -33.27 -7.87 24.45
N VAL A 128 -33.04 -8.26 25.70
CA VAL A 128 -33.35 -9.61 26.21
C VAL A 128 -34.78 -9.64 26.76
N PRO A 129 -35.71 -10.46 26.23
CA PRO A 129 -37.09 -10.50 26.71
C PRO A 129 -37.21 -10.97 28.16
N VAL A 130 -38.11 -10.37 28.93
CA VAL A 130 -38.37 -10.67 30.35
C VAL A 130 -39.85 -10.50 30.73
N ILE A 131 -40.23 -11.04 31.90
CA ILE A 131 -41.52 -10.85 32.59
C ILE A 131 -42.74 -11.49 31.89
N THR A 132 -43.06 -11.11 30.64
CA THR A 132 -44.27 -11.56 29.93
C THR A 132 -43.97 -12.69 28.94
N ASN A 133 -45.03 -13.32 28.41
CA ASN A 133 -44.94 -14.42 27.43
C ASN A 133 -44.07 -15.62 27.85
N GLY A 134 -43.92 -15.86 29.17
CA GLY A 134 -43.09 -16.93 29.71
C GLY A 134 -41.59 -16.64 29.73
N ALA A 135 -41.17 -15.42 29.40
CA ALA A 135 -39.78 -15.00 29.50
C ALA A 135 -39.31 -14.95 30.97
N PRO A 136 -38.05 -15.33 31.26
CA PRO A 136 -37.56 -15.43 32.63
C PRO A 136 -37.46 -14.06 33.32
N THR A 137 -37.49 -14.07 34.65
CA THR A 137 -37.18 -12.92 35.50
C THR A 137 -35.91 -13.12 36.34
N THR A 138 -35.28 -14.29 36.25
CA THR A 138 -34.06 -14.63 37.01
C THR A 138 -33.08 -15.39 36.12
N GLY A 139 -31.78 -15.30 36.43
CA GLY A 139 -30.73 -16.00 35.66
C GLY A 139 -30.53 -15.48 34.25
N ILE A 140 -30.87 -14.21 34.00
CA ILE A 140 -30.76 -13.58 32.68
C ILE A 140 -29.29 -13.27 32.36
N GLU A 141 -28.84 -13.54 31.14
CA GLU A 141 -27.53 -13.09 30.66
C GLU A 141 -27.73 -11.97 29.64
N VAL A 142 -27.14 -10.80 29.92
CA VAL A 142 -27.16 -9.64 29.02
C VAL A 142 -25.78 -9.52 28.39
N LEU A 143 -25.67 -9.99 27.14
CA LEU A 143 -24.44 -9.88 26.36
C LEU A 143 -24.29 -8.45 25.83
N VAL A 144 -23.26 -7.75 26.32
CA VAL A 144 -22.83 -6.44 25.81
C VAL A 144 -21.62 -6.58 24.91
N SER A 145 -21.53 -5.70 23.92
CA SER A 145 -20.42 -5.56 22.98
C SER A 145 -19.91 -4.13 23.02
N PRO A 146 -18.64 -3.84 22.64
CA PRO A 146 -18.11 -2.48 22.67
C PRO A 146 -18.96 -1.47 21.89
N VAL A 147 -19.24 -0.29 22.48
CA VAL A 147 -19.83 0.84 21.76
C VAL A 147 -18.70 1.64 21.12
N MET A 148 -18.85 1.91 19.82
CA MET A 148 -18.06 2.93 19.15
C MET A 148 -18.61 4.31 19.52
N THR A 149 -18.14 4.88 20.62
CA THR A 149 -18.46 6.28 20.97
C THR A 149 -17.80 7.25 19.99
N GLY A 150 -18.55 7.58 18.94
CA GLY A 150 -18.34 8.79 18.14
C GLY A 150 -17.28 8.69 17.07
N ILE A 151 -17.51 7.81 16.08
CA ILE A 151 -17.28 7.96 14.62
C ILE A 151 -17.83 6.66 13.98
N ALA A 152 -18.11 6.62 12.67
CA ALA A 152 -18.46 5.39 11.96
C ALA A 152 -17.21 4.50 11.79
N GLY A 153 -16.68 4.02 12.92
CA GLY A 153 -15.36 3.40 13.02
C GLY A 153 -15.35 1.87 12.97
N GLY A 154 -14.16 1.31 12.79
CA GLY A 154 -13.88 -0.11 12.95
C GLY A 154 -12.81 -0.33 14.01
N MET A 155 -12.52 -1.60 14.30
CA MET A 155 -11.53 -2.00 15.30
C MET A 155 -10.55 -2.99 14.66
N LEU A 156 -9.24 -2.73 14.80
CA LEU A 156 -8.17 -3.66 14.46
C LEU A 156 -7.61 -4.26 15.75
N THR A 157 -7.63 -5.59 15.88
CA THR A 157 -7.12 -6.27 17.08
C THR A 157 -5.96 -7.20 16.77
N GLY A 158 -5.03 -7.33 17.71
CA GLY A 158 -3.82 -8.11 17.49
C GLY A 158 -2.86 -8.12 18.67
N THR A 159 -1.64 -8.58 18.42
CA THR A 159 -0.53 -8.59 19.40
C THR A 159 0.77 -8.08 18.79
N VAL A 160 1.55 -7.36 19.60
CA VAL A 160 2.93 -6.99 19.31
C VAL A 160 3.89 -7.97 20.01
N ASN A 161 4.83 -8.54 19.24
CA ASN A 161 5.81 -9.54 19.66
C ASN A 161 7.24 -9.09 19.31
N TYR A 162 8.23 -9.62 20.00
CA TYR A 162 9.65 -9.60 19.59
C TYR A 162 10.30 -10.95 19.92
N LEU A 163 11.41 -11.28 19.25
CA LEU A 163 12.04 -12.61 19.33
C LEU A 163 13.15 -12.70 20.39
N GLU A 164 13.64 -11.56 20.84
CA GLU A 164 14.72 -11.42 21.81
C GLU A 164 14.26 -11.83 23.22
N ARG A 165 15.15 -12.49 23.97
CA ARG A 165 14.89 -12.85 25.39
C ARG A 165 15.25 -11.71 26.34
N ILE A 166 14.69 -10.52 26.09
CA ILE A 166 14.88 -9.32 26.90
C ILE A 166 13.54 -8.98 27.58
N ALA A 167 13.60 -8.50 28.82
CA ALA A 167 12.42 -8.00 29.52
C ALA A 167 12.13 -6.56 29.10
N LEU A 168 10.91 -6.30 28.68
CA LEU A 168 10.40 -4.97 28.38
C LEU A 168 10.37 -4.10 29.65
N SER A 169 10.82 -2.85 29.58
CA SER A 169 10.80 -1.95 30.73
C SER A 169 9.37 -1.62 31.18
N PRO A 170 9.09 -1.46 32.50
CA PRO A 170 7.73 -1.17 32.97
C PRO A 170 7.13 0.16 32.46
N ASP A 171 7.98 1.12 32.09
CA ASP A 171 7.62 2.42 31.52
C ASP A 171 7.60 2.44 29.98
N ALA A 172 7.79 1.30 29.33
CA ALA A 172 7.74 1.21 27.87
C ALA A 172 6.34 1.55 27.34
N VAL A 173 6.29 2.23 26.19
CA VAL A 173 5.05 2.53 25.45
C VAL A 173 5.14 1.88 24.08
N ILE A 174 4.14 1.07 23.74
CA ILE A 174 3.99 0.45 22.43
C ILE A 174 3.05 1.32 21.60
N THR A 175 3.56 2.00 20.58
CA THR A 175 2.71 2.72 19.62
C THR A 175 2.39 1.80 18.44
N VAL A 176 1.12 1.68 18.08
CA VAL A 176 0.63 0.98 16.89
C VAL A 176 -0.01 2.00 15.95
N ASP A 177 0.50 2.10 14.72
CA ASP A 177 0.03 3.03 13.70
C ASP A 177 -0.64 2.27 12.54
N LEU A 178 -1.88 2.65 12.20
CA LEU A 178 -2.54 2.32 10.94
C LEU A 178 -2.19 3.37 9.90
N GLN A 179 -1.71 2.91 8.75
CA GLN A 179 -1.22 3.74 7.66
C GLN A 179 -2.00 3.46 6.37
N ASP A 180 -2.37 4.49 5.65
CA ASP A 180 -2.82 4.42 4.26
C ASP A 180 -1.60 4.47 3.34
N ALA A 181 -1.32 3.36 2.66
CA ALA A 181 -0.21 3.21 1.72
C ALA A 181 -0.64 3.38 0.25
N SER A 182 -1.91 3.70 -0.03
CA SER A 182 -2.50 3.64 -1.39
C SER A 182 -1.83 4.57 -2.42
N SER A 183 -1.06 5.57 -1.98
CA SER A 183 -0.28 6.49 -2.84
C SER A 183 1.21 6.13 -2.96
N GLY A 184 1.62 4.99 -2.36
CA GLY A 184 3.01 4.58 -2.20
C GLY A 184 3.74 5.26 -1.03
N THR A 185 3.27 6.40 -0.51
CA THR A 185 3.83 7.04 0.69
C THR A 185 2.89 6.78 1.87
N PRO A 186 3.27 5.95 2.87
CA PRO A 186 2.40 5.61 3.99
C PRO A 186 2.05 6.83 4.86
N GLY A 187 0.79 7.24 4.84
CA GLY A 187 0.25 8.29 5.71
C GLY A 187 -0.45 7.69 6.93
N ILE A 188 -0.08 8.09 8.14
CA ILE A 188 -0.76 7.62 9.36
C ILE A 188 -2.20 8.16 9.39
N ILE A 189 -3.17 7.25 9.51
CA ILE A 189 -4.61 7.55 9.60
C ILE A 189 -5.24 7.20 10.96
N ALA A 190 -4.60 6.33 11.76
CA ALA A 190 -4.94 6.13 13.16
C ALA A 190 -3.70 5.68 13.97
N THR A 191 -3.66 6.03 15.26
CA THR A 191 -2.56 5.72 16.18
C THR A 191 -3.13 5.30 17.52
N LEU A 192 -2.51 4.28 18.15
CA LEU A 192 -2.80 3.86 19.52
C LEU A 192 -1.49 3.71 20.30
N ASP A 193 -1.39 4.39 21.44
CA ASP A 193 -0.35 4.12 22.44
C ASP A 193 -0.87 3.14 23.51
N VAL A 194 -0.12 2.06 23.74
CA VAL A 194 -0.38 1.05 24.77
C VAL A 194 0.77 1.08 25.78
N PRO A 195 0.56 1.59 27.01
CA PRO A 195 1.55 1.49 28.08
C PRO A 195 1.82 0.03 28.46
N ALA A 196 3.07 -0.37 28.60
CA ALA A 196 3.43 -1.75 28.96
C ALA A 196 2.96 -2.09 30.38
N GLU A 197 3.15 -1.18 31.35
CA GLU A 197 2.79 -1.35 32.77
C GLU A 197 3.41 -2.62 33.40
N GLY A 198 4.63 -2.97 32.97
CA GLY A 198 5.34 -4.18 33.39
C GLY A 198 4.88 -5.47 32.71
N ARG A 199 3.86 -5.43 31.84
CA ARG A 199 3.49 -6.55 30.97
C ARG A 199 4.66 -6.86 30.01
N GLN A 200 4.71 -8.11 29.57
CA GLN A 200 5.73 -8.62 28.65
C GLN A 200 5.03 -9.14 27.38
N VAL A 201 5.76 -9.22 26.26
CA VAL A 201 5.20 -9.71 24.99
C VAL A 201 4.66 -11.15 25.08
N PRO A 202 3.59 -11.52 24.35
CA PRO A 202 2.77 -10.69 23.45
C PRO A 202 1.99 -9.58 24.16
N ILE A 203 2.12 -8.33 23.69
CA ILE A 203 1.31 -7.20 24.17
C ILE A 203 0.08 -7.06 23.25
N PRO A 204 -1.16 -7.23 23.76
CA PRO A 204 -2.36 -7.07 22.95
C PRO A 204 -2.67 -5.60 22.66
N PHE A 205 -3.22 -5.33 21.47
CA PHE A 205 -3.73 -4.02 21.06
C PHE A 205 -5.14 -4.12 20.47
N ALA A 206 -5.88 -3.00 20.55
CA ALA A 206 -7.19 -2.81 19.92
C ALA A 206 -7.27 -1.37 19.40
N LEU A 207 -6.87 -1.17 18.14
CA LEU A 207 -6.78 0.13 17.48
C LEU A 207 -8.12 0.50 16.82
N PRO A 208 -8.83 1.54 17.31
CA PRO A 208 -9.96 2.10 16.59
C PRO A 208 -9.49 2.91 15.37
N TYR A 209 -10.27 2.88 14.30
CA TYR A 209 -10.07 3.70 13.08
C TYR A 209 -11.43 4.15 12.53
N ASP A 210 -11.47 5.17 11.67
CA ASP A 210 -12.70 5.62 10.99
C ASP A 210 -12.93 4.80 9.70
N VAL A 211 -14.07 4.10 9.54
CA VAL A 211 -14.35 3.38 8.28
C VAL A 211 -14.63 4.35 7.13
N ALA A 212 -15.09 5.58 7.42
CA ALA A 212 -15.35 6.58 6.38
C ALA A 212 -14.06 7.10 5.72
N THR A 213 -12.89 6.91 6.33
CA THR A 213 -11.58 7.20 5.70
C THR A 213 -11.04 6.02 4.88
N ILE A 214 -11.66 4.84 4.95
CA ILE A 214 -11.21 3.64 4.26
C ILE A 214 -11.83 3.57 2.86
N ASN A 215 -10.99 3.69 1.85
CA ASN A 215 -11.33 3.35 0.48
C ASN A 215 -11.30 1.82 0.33
N PRO A 216 -12.36 1.14 -0.16
CA PRO A 216 -12.34 -0.30 -0.39
C PRO A 216 -11.24 -0.78 -1.37
N ALA A 217 -10.75 0.10 -2.25
CA ALA A 217 -9.62 -0.16 -3.15
C ALA A 217 -8.26 0.33 -2.61
N GLY A 218 -8.23 0.91 -1.40
CA GLY A 218 -7.00 1.38 -0.75
C GLY A 218 -6.17 0.23 -0.16
N THR A 219 -4.93 0.51 0.21
CA THR A 219 -4.01 -0.43 0.86
C THR A 219 -3.66 0.09 2.25
N TYR A 220 -3.94 -0.70 3.29
CA TYR A 220 -3.79 -0.29 4.69
C TYR A 220 -2.85 -1.21 5.46
N LEU A 221 -1.95 -0.62 6.24
CA LEU A 221 -0.87 -1.31 6.93
C LEU A 221 -0.88 -0.99 8.43
N LEU A 222 -0.65 -1.99 9.28
CA LEU A 222 -0.27 -1.79 10.67
C LEU A 222 1.24 -1.82 10.84
N SER A 223 1.79 -0.88 11.59
CA SER A 223 3.17 -0.92 12.09
C SER A 223 3.19 -0.72 13.59
N ALA A 224 4.25 -1.17 14.26
CA ALA A 224 4.42 -0.96 15.70
C ALA A 224 5.84 -0.51 16.06
N ARG A 225 5.95 0.32 17.08
CA ARG A 225 7.20 0.70 17.73
C ARG A 225 7.09 0.60 19.24
N ILE A 226 8.20 0.30 19.90
CA ILE A 226 8.33 0.30 21.35
C ILE A 226 9.29 1.42 21.73
N SER A 227 8.87 2.28 22.66
CA SER A 227 9.69 3.38 23.17
C SER A 227 9.87 3.29 24.68
N GLU A 228 11.10 3.45 25.15
CA GLU A 228 11.50 3.46 26.57
C GLU A 228 12.13 4.82 26.88
N GLY A 229 11.70 5.51 27.95
CA GLY A 229 12.14 6.87 28.24
C GLY A 229 11.93 7.89 27.10
N GLY A 230 10.95 7.64 26.20
CA GLY A 230 10.70 8.45 25.00
C GLY A 230 11.64 8.18 23.81
N THR A 231 12.53 7.18 23.90
CA THR A 231 13.40 6.74 22.78
C THR A 231 12.89 5.44 22.21
N THR A 232 12.67 5.35 20.89
CA THR A 232 12.29 4.09 20.24
C THR A 232 13.44 3.08 20.31
N THR A 233 13.19 1.91 20.90
CA THR A 233 14.15 0.82 21.10
C THR A 233 13.84 -0.42 20.25
N PHE A 234 12.58 -0.58 19.80
CA PHE A 234 12.18 -1.60 18.82
C PHE A 234 11.18 -1.03 17.81
N ALA A 235 11.20 -1.55 16.58
CA ALA A 235 10.24 -1.22 15.53
C ALA A 235 9.97 -2.41 14.61
N SER A 236 8.78 -2.46 14.02
CA SER A 236 8.46 -3.41 12.95
C SER A 236 9.21 -3.02 11.67
N GLN A 237 9.93 -3.97 11.06
CA GLN A 237 10.69 -3.72 9.83
C GLN A 237 9.76 -3.59 8.60
N THR A 238 8.62 -4.27 8.65
CA THR A 238 7.54 -4.26 7.66
C THR A 238 6.24 -3.71 8.27
N GLY A 239 5.37 -3.16 7.43
CA GLY A 239 3.95 -3.05 7.75
C GLY A 239 3.24 -4.40 7.59
N VAL A 240 2.16 -4.63 8.33
CA VAL A 240 1.30 -5.81 8.22
C VAL A 240 -0.01 -5.41 7.54
N PRO A 241 -0.35 -5.97 6.36
CA PRO A 241 -1.59 -5.63 5.65
C PRO A 241 -2.86 -5.92 6.46
N VAL A 242 -3.84 -5.00 6.37
CA VAL A 242 -5.13 -5.06 7.08
C VAL A 242 -6.26 -4.44 6.25
N LEU A 243 -7.51 -4.66 6.70
CA LEU A 243 -8.77 -4.03 6.21
C LEU A 243 -9.24 -4.43 4.81
N THR A 244 -8.43 -4.21 3.77
CA THR A 244 -8.82 -4.39 2.35
C THR A 244 -8.21 -5.64 1.76
N ASN A 245 -8.59 -5.99 0.53
CA ASN A 245 -7.99 -7.10 -0.24
C ASN A 245 -8.00 -8.48 0.46
N GLY A 246 -8.93 -8.70 1.38
CA GLY A 246 -9.02 -9.93 2.19
C GLY A 246 -8.04 -10.01 3.38
N ALA A 247 -7.30 -8.94 3.66
CA ALA A 247 -6.37 -8.86 4.77
C ALA A 247 -7.10 -8.90 6.14
N PRO A 248 -6.47 -9.45 7.20
CA PRO A 248 -7.12 -9.65 8.48
C PRO A 248 -7.48 -8.34 9.18
N THR A 249 -8.59 -8.35 9.91
CA THR A 249 -9.02 -7.24 10.78
C THR A 249 -8.88 -7.56 12.27
N SER A 250 -8.54 -8.81 12.61
CA SER A 250 -8.42 -9.29 13.98
C SER A 250 -7.37 -10.39 14.09
N ASN A 251 -6.82 -10.57 15.30
CA ASN A 251 -5.71 -11.47 15.60
C ASN A 251 -4.45 -11.19 14.75
N VAL A 252 -4.22 -9.92 14.39
CA VAL A 252 -3.05 -9.50 13.61
C VAL A 252 -1.80 -9.62 14.48
N GLU A 253 -0.76 -10.28 13.98
CA GLU A 253 0.52 -10.37 14.66
C GLU A 253 1.51 -9.36 14.06
N ILE A 254 2.08 -8.50 14.89
CA ILE A 254 3.14 -7.55 14.51
C ILE A 254 4.42 -7.96 15.23
N ILE A 255 5.48 -8.25 14.48
CA ILE A 255 6.81 -8.54 15.03
C ILE A 255 7.65 -7.28 14.94
N VAL A 256 8.23 -6.86 16.07
CA VAL A 256 9.20 -5.77 16.16
C VAL A 256 10.59 -6.33 16.46
N SER A 257 11.61 -5.64 15.97
CA SER A 257 13.02 -5.98 16.15
C SER A 257 13.77 -4.78 16.74
N PRO A 258 14.96 -4.96 17.35
CA PRO A 258 15.76 -3.86 17.88
C PRO A 258 15.97 -2.75 16.85
N PHE A 259 15.63 -1.53 17.25
CA PHE A 259 15.68 -0.34 16.42
C PHE A 259 16.71 0.63 16.98
N VAL A 260 17.62 1.09 16.12
CA VAL A 260 18.54 2.18 16.42
C VAL A 260 18.17 3.33 15.51
N ALA A 261 17.65 4.41 16.08
CA ALA A 261 17.29 5.60 15.33
C ALA A 261 18.55 6.17 14.63
N PRO A 262 18.59 6.28 13.28
CA PRO A 262 19.70 6.91 12.59
C PRO A 262 19.80 8.39 13.00
N ALA A 263 20.97 8.78 13.51
CA ALA A 263 21.20 10.14 14.00
C ALA A 263 21.21 11.13 12.82
N ALA A 264 20.17 11.96 12.72
CA ALA A 264 19.96 12.90 11.62
C ALA A 264 19.95 12.23 10.23
N ALA A 265 19.03 11.29 10.03
CA ALA A 265 18.86 10.60 8.75
C ALA A 265 18.66 11.57 7.57
N GLY A 266 19.41 11.36 6.50
CA GLY A 266 19.03 11.81 5.18
C GLY A 266 17.90 10.92 4.64
N VAL A 267 17.15 11.39 3.65
CA VAL A 267 16.07 10.61 3.02
C VAL A 267 16.25 10.63 1.52
N ILE A 268 16.29 9.44 0.92
CA ILE A 268 16.18 9.27 -0.53
C ILE A 268 14.69 9.14 -0.87
N ARG A 269 14.18 9.95 -1.79
CA ARG A 269 12.77 9.96 -2.23
C ARG A 269 12.67 9.54 -3.68
N GLY A 270 11.85 8.54 -3.98
CA GLY A 270 11.68 8.07 -5.35
C GLY A 270 10.39 7.32 -5.59
N SER A 271 10.25 6.76 -6.79
CA SER A 271 9.20 5.83 -7.13
C SER A 271 9.76 4.62 -7.88
N VAL A 272 9.23 3.45 -7.57
CA VAL A 272 9.47 2.23 -8.32
C VAL A 272 8.51 2.22 -9.50
N THR A 273 9.04 2.06 -10.71
CA THR A 273 8.26 2.09 -11.96
C THR A 273 8.35 0.74 -12.66
N SER A 274 7.29 0.33 -13.36
CA SER A 274 7.33 -0.84 -14.26
C SER A 274 7.00 -0.38 -15.67
N PRO A 275 7.79 -0.75 -16.71
CA PRO A 275 7.44 -0.53 -18.10
C PRO A 275 6.14 -1.24 -18.52
N ARG A 276 5.72 -2.24 -17.74
CA ARG A 276 4.45 -2.94 -17.89
C ARG A 276 3.93 -3.34 -16.51
N PRO A 277 3.12 -2.49 -15.86
CA PRO A 277 2.50 -2.87 -14.60
C PRO A 277 1.56 -4.08 -14.81
N PRO A 278 1.47 -5.00 -13.83
CA PRO A 278 0.42 -6.00 -13.82
C PRO A 278 -0.91 -5.33 -13.46
N GLU A 279 -2.04 -5.96 -13.85
CA GLU A 279 -3.39 -5.48 -13.52
C GLU A 279 -3.62 -5.40 -11.99
N SER A 280 -3.00 -6.31 -11.25
CA SER A 280 -2.85 -6.23 -9.79
C SER A 280 -1.54 -6.88 -9.35
N ILE A 281 -0.97 -6.39 -8.25
CA ILE A 281 0.15 -7.05 -7.58
C ILE A 281 -0.41 -8.03 -6.53
N ASP A 282 0.17 -9.23 -6.43
CA ASP A 282 -0.21 -10.29 -5.47
C ASP A 282 -0.44 -9.71 -4.05
N PRO A 283 -1.59 -9.96 -3.39
CA PRO A 283 -1.92 -9.41 -2.06
C PRO A 283 -0.88 -9.65 -0.96
N SER A 284 -0.02 -10.67 -1.11
CA SER A 284 1.06 -11.00 -0.18
C SER A 284 2.42 -10.39 -0.57
N ALA A 285 2.47 -9.56 -1.62
CA ALA A 285 3.71 -9.02 -2.14
C ALA A 285 4.31 -7.90 -1.26
N VAL A 286 5.64 -7.88 -1.20
CA VAL A 286 6.46 -6.89 -0.51
C VAL A 286 7.50 -6.34 -1.47
N LEU A 287 7.51 -5.02 -1.65
CA LEU A 287 8.60 -4.27 -2.24
C LEU A 287 9.69 -4.06 -1.20
N GLN A 288 10.90 -4.46 -1.53
CA GLN A 288 12.10 -4.15 -0.78
C GLN A 288 12.92 -3.12 -1.57
N VAL A 289 13.31 -2.02 -0.93
CA VAL A 289 14.16 -0.98 -1.53
C VAL A 289 15.44 -0.86 -0.71
N GLU A 290 16.59 -0.90 -1.38
CA GLU A 290 17.90 -1.06 -0.75
C GLU A 290 18.89 -0.01 -1.28
N LEU A 291 19.63 0.64 -0.39
CA LEU A 291 20.80 1.47 -0.71
C LEU A 291 22.06 0.62 -0.59
N ARG A 292 22.87 0.57 -1.63
CA ARG A 292 24.10 -0.24 -1.68
C ARG A 292 25.29 0.54 -2.24
N GLU A 293 26.49 0.13 -1.86
CA GLU A 293 27.73 0.46 -2.57
C GLU A 293 27.95 -0.60 -3.67
N PRO A 294 27.95 -0.24 -4.97
CA PRO A 294 27.97 -1.22 -6.06
C PRO A 294 29.32 -1.94 -6.22
N MET A 295 30.38 -1.50 -5.52
CA MET A 295 31.74 -2.05 -5.66
C MET A 295 32.05 -3.25 -4.74
N LEU A 296 31.05 -3.79 -4.04
CA LEU A 296 31.18 -4.98 -3.19
C LEU A 296 29.96 -5.90 -3.41
N ALA A 297 30.17 -7.00 -4.13
CA ALA A 297 29.11 -7.99 -4.41
C ALA A 297 28.43 -8.55 -3.15
N ASP A 298 29.16 -8.57 -2.02
CA ASP A 298 28.69 -9.02 -0.71
C ASP A 298 28.57 -7.88 0.33
N ALA A 299 28.52 -6.60 -0.10
CA ALA A 299 28.29 -5.51 0.87
C ALA A 299 26.89 -5.62 1.50
N PRO A 300 26.77 -5.49 2.84
CA PRO A 300 25.48 -5.30 3.46
C PRO A 300 24.85 -3.99 2.95
N ALA A 301 23.52 -3.96 2.84
CA ALA A 301 22.80 -2.75 2.46
C ALA A 301 23.09 -1.64 3.48
N THR A 302 23.47 -0.45 3.00
CA THR A 302 23.73 0.75 3.81
C THR A 302 22.44 1.31 4.41
N ALA A 303 21.32 1.12 3.70
CA ALA A 303 19.97 1.33 4.18
C ALA A 303 19.00 0.37 3.46
N PHE A 304 17.88 0.05 4.09
CA PHE A 304 16.90 -0.93 3.61
C PHE A 304 15.51 -0.60 4.16
N ILE A 305 14.48 -0.75 3.33
CA ILE A 305 13.06 -0.67 3.74
C ILE A 305 12.25 -1.78 3.06
N GLU A 306 11.16 -2.19 3.71
CA GLU A 306 10.15 -3.07 3.14
C GLU A 306 8.77 -2.39 3.17
N ILE A 307 8.10 -2.39 2.03
CA ILE A 307 6.77 -1.83 1.82
C ILE A 307 5.90 -2.97 1.30
N PRO A 308 4.85 -3.41 2.02
CA PRO A 308 3.85 -4.31 1.45
C PRO A 308 3.13 -3.62 0.29
N VAL A 309 3.10 -4.28 -0.88
CA VAL A 309 2.59 -3.72 -2.15
C VAL A 309 1.44 -4.52 -2.74
N GLY A 310 0.90 -5.49 -2.00
CA GLY A 310 -0.22 -6.30 -2.45
C GLY A 310 -1.48 -5.46 -2.73
N GLY A 311 -2.04 -5.61 -3.93
CA GLY A 311 -3.15 -4.80 -4.43
C GLY A 311 -2.76 -3.38 -4.88
N MET A 312 -1.50 -2.96 -4.76
CA MET A 312 -1.06 -1.65 -5.26
C MET A 312 -0.80 -1.68 -6.77
N GLY A 313 -0.91 -0.50 -7.40
CA GLY A 313 -0.47 -0.25 -8.78
C GLY A 313 0.87 0.49 -8.83
N PHE A 314 1.56 0.42 -9.97
CA PHE A 314 2.71 1.29 -10.24
C PHE A 314 2.24 2.68 -10.73
N PRO A 315 3.02 3.75 -10.51
CA PRO A 315 4.30 3.80 -9.81
C PRO A 315 4.15 3.74 -8.28
N ILE A 316 5.07 3.01 -7.62
CA ILE A 316 5.04 2.82 -6.16
C ILE A 316 6.07 3.75 -5.52
N SER A 317 5.61 4.83 -4.88
CA SER A 317 6.48 5.77 -4.16
C SER A 317 7.26 5.09 -3.01
N PHE A 318 8.40 5.66 -2.62
CA PHE A 318 9.13 5.25 -1.42
C PHE A 318 9.94 6.40 -0.80
N GLU A 319 10.14 6.32 0.52
CA GLU A 319 11.11 7.12 1.28
C GLU A 319 12.10 6.19 1.97
N LEU A 320 13.37 6.25 1.56
CA LEU A 320 14.46 5.43 2.08
C LEU A 320 15.38 6.27 2.98
N PRO A 321 15.23 6.20 4.31
CA PRO A 321 16.11 6.90 5.24
C PRO A 321 17.50 6.25 5.29
N TYR A 322 18.56 7.07 5.39
CA TYR A 322 19.95 6.61 5.50
C TYR A 322 20.73 7.50 6.49
N ASP A 323 21.81 6.98 7.09
CA ASP A 323 22.73 7.78 7.91
C ASP A 323 23.74 8.54 7.02
N PRO A 324 23.73 9.88 6.98
CA PRO A 324 24.69 10.65 6.18
C PRO A 324 26.14 10.49 6.63
N ALA A 325 26.40 10.12 7.90
CA ALA A 325 27.75 9.87 8.39
C ALA A 325 28.35 8.56 7.84
N GLY A 326 27.50 7.64 7.35
CA GLY A 326 27.92 6.41 6.68
C GLY A 326 28.27 6.59 5.20
N ILE A 327 28.03 7.77 4.61
CA ILE A 327 28.21 8.03 3.17
C ILE A 327 29.58 8.64 2.89
N ALA A 328 30.44 7.88 2.22
CA ALA A 328 31.77 8.32 1.82
C ALA A 328 31.72 9.04 0.45
N ALA A 329 32.10 10.32 0.42
CA ALA A 329 31.96 11.17 -0.78
C ALA A 329 32.82 10.75 -1.99
N ASP A 330 33.78 9.85 -1.80
CA ASP A 330 34.64 9.24 -2.84
C ASP A 330 34.09 7.90 -3.38
N ARG A 331 32.97 7.40 -2.84
CA ARG A 331 32.29 6.18 -3.29
C ARG A 331 31.04 6.48 -4.10
N ALA A 332 30.62 5.51 -4.91
CA ALA A 332 29.32 5.50 -5.55
C ALA A 332 28.29 4.81 -4.64
N TYR A 333 27.06 5.32 -4.63
CA TYR A 333 25.91 4.70 -3.98
C TYR A 333 24.78 4.53 -4.98
N VAL A 334 24.06 3.42 -4.87
CA VAL A 334 22.97 3.05 -5.79
C VAL A 334 21.75 2.55 -5.02
N VAL A 335 20.56 2.86 -5.53
CA VAL A 335 19.30 2.26 -5.08
C VAL A 335 18.92 1.11 -6.00
N GLY A 336 18.50 0.00 -5.41
CA GLY A 336 17.83 -1.11 -6.07
C GLY A 336 16.49 -1.41 -5.41
N ALA A 337 15.58 -2.02 -6.17
CA ALA A 337 14.26 -2.43 -5.74
C ALA A 337 13.97 -3.87 -6.20
N ARG A 338 13.21 -4.61 -5.39
CA ARG A 338 12.66 -5.92 -5.76
C ARG A 338 11.31 -6.14 -5.11
N ILE A 339 10.38 -6.78 -5.81
CA ILE A 339 9.08 -7.17 -5.26
C ILE A 339 9.05 -8.68 -5.15
N LEU A 340 8.69 -9.20 -3.98
CA LEU A 340 8.57 -10.63 -3.70
C LEU A 340 7.16 -10.96 -3.22
N SER A 341 6.61 -12.11 -3.61
CA SER A 341 5.45 -12.74 -2.97
C SER A 341 5.93 -13.99 -2.23
N GLY A 342 5.87 -13.97 -0.91
CA GLY A 342 6.57 -14.94 -0.05
C GLY A 342 8.05 -15.05 -0.43
N ASN A 343 8.50 -16.25 -0.82
CA ASN A 343 9.87 -16.51 -1.29
C ASN A 343 10.08 -16.31 -2.81
N ARG A 344 9.03 -15.98 -3.56
CA ARG A 344 9.10 -15.83 -5.02
C ARG A 344 9.39 -14.39 -5.40
N LEU A 345 10.50 -14.16 -6.10
CA LEU A 345 10.78 -12.88 -6.74
C LEU A 345 9.76 -12.64 -7.87
N LEU A 346 9.01 -11.54 -7.78
CA LEU A 346 8.02 -11.11 -8.78
C LEU A 346 8.55 -9.99 -9.66
N PHE A 347 9.29 -9.03 -9.10
CA PHE A 347 9.94 -7.95 -9.86
C PHE A 347 11.35 -7.68 -9.33
N THR A 348 12.24 -7.20 -10.19
CA THR A 348 13.61 -6.77 -9.82
C THR A 348 14.05 -5.56 -10.64
N SER A 349 14.91 -4.71 -10.07
CA SER A 349 15.45 -3.53 -10.75
C SER A 349 16.15 -3.86 -12.07
N LEU A 350 15.92 -3.03 -13.09
CA LEU A 350 16.56 -3.16 -14.40
C LEU A 350 18.04 -2.75 -14.37
N ALA A 351 18.36 -1.76 -13.53
CA ALA A 351 19.70 -1.22 -13.33
C ALA A 351 19.82 -0.62 -11.93
N PRO A 352 21.04 -0.55 -11.35
CA PRO A 352 21.28 0.23 -10.14
C PRO A 352 21.09 1.72 -10.41
N VAL A 353 20.31 2.43 -9.60
CA VAL A 353 20.04 3.87 -9.77
C VAL A 353 21.02 4.69 -8.93
N PRO A 354 21.94 5.48 -9.53
CA PRO A 354 22.90 6.28 -8.77
C PRO A 354 22.22 7.33 -7.88
N VAL A 355 22.73 7.50 -6.66
CA VAL A 355 22.21 8.47 -5.67
C VAL A 355 23.34 9.08 -4.83
N LEU A 356 23.03 10.21 -4.18
CA LEU A 356 23.81 10.91 -3.13
C LEU A 356 25.17 11.49 -3.54
N THR A 357 25.87 10.87 -4.48
CA THR A 357 27.29 11.09 -4.80
C THR A 357 27.47 11.37 -6.28
N ASN A 358 28.61 11.96 -6.68
CA ASN A 358 28.92 12.28 -8.08
C ASN A 358 27.86 13.16 -8.79
N GLY A 359 27.10 13.96 -8.04
CA GLY A 359 26.02 14.80 -8.56
C GLY A 359 24.68 14.07 -8.77
N ALA A 360 24.59 12.79 -8.41
CA ALA A 360 23.36 12.02 -8.50
C ALA A 360 22.30 12.51 -7.48
N PRO A 361 21.02 12.61 -7.88
CA PRO A 361 19.96 13.12 -7.04
C PRO A 361 19.64 12.22 -5.82
N ALA A 362 19.04 12.83 -4.80
CA ALA A 362 18.48 12.13 -3.63
C ALA A 362 16.93 12.18 -3.62
N SER A 363 16.31 12.83 -4.60
CA SER A 363 14.86 13.02 -4.70
C SER A 363 14.42 12.90 -6.16
N GLU A 364 13.14 12.61 -6.39
CA GLU A 364 12.55 12.48 -7.73
C GLU A 364 13.19 11.36 -8.56
N ILE A 365 13.80 10.37 -7.90
CA ILE A 365 14.45 9.24 -8.57
C ILE A 365 13.42 8.20 -9.01
N ALA A 366 13.54 7.71 -10.25
CA ALA A 366 12.76 6.58 -10.73
C ALA A 366 13.61 5.30 -10.65
N VAL A 367 13.09 4.26 -10.01
CA VAL A 367 13.72 2.94 -9.89
C VAL A 367 12.95 1.94 -10.75
N PRO A 368 13.35 1.74 -12.02
CA PRO A 368 12.62 0.86 -12.91
C PRO A 368 12.85 -0.60 -12.51
N VAL A 369 11.77 -1.39 -12.52
CA VAL A 369 11.76 -2.84 -12.28
C VAL A 369 11.02 -3.57 -13.41
N ALA A 370 11.36 -4.82 -13.65
CA ALA A 370 10.63 -5.71 -14.57
C ALA A 370 10.19 -6.97 -13.85
N ALA A 371 9.12 -7.58 -14.37
CA ALA A 371 8.65 -8.87 -13.89
C ALA A 371 9.75 -9.93 -14.03
N THR A 372 9.97 -10.71 -12.98
CA THR A 372 10.85 -11.87 -13.00
C THR A 372 10.06 -13.05 -13.59
N PRO A 373 10.47 -13.63 -14.74
CA PRO A 373 9.68 -14.64 -15.40
C PRO A 373 9.51 -15.91 -14.57
N ASP A 374 8.34 -16.55 -14.69
CA ASP A 374 8.07 -17.84 -14.06
C ASP A 374 8.72 -18.98 -14.86
N PRO A 375 9.68 -19.74 -14.31
CA PRO A 375 10.28 -20.87 -15.02
C PRO A 375 9.32 -22.05 -15.21
N SER A 376 8.15 -22.06 -14.56
CA SER A 376 7.15 -23.14 -14.68
C SER A 376 6.14 -22.98 -15.82
N GLY A 377 6.10 -21.81 -16.47
CA GLY A 377 5.27 -21.57 -17.66
C GLY A 377 5.90 -22.18 -18.92
N GLY A 378 6.79 -21.44 -19.56
CA GLY A 378 7.61 -21.86 -20.70
C GLY A 378 8.85 -21.00 -20.81
N VAL A 379 9.91 -21.49 -21.45
CA VAL A 379 11.21 -20.80 -21.54
C VAL A 379 11.75 -20.82 -22.96
N VAL A 380 12.15 -19.65 -23.46
CA VAL A 380 13.00 -19.50 -24.65
C VAL A 380 14.44 -19.32 -24.19
N ARG A 381 15.34 -20.24 -24.59
CA ARG A 381 16.79 -20.09 -24.40
C ARG A 381 17.40 -19.41 -25.60
N TYR A 382 18.11 -18.32 -25.39
CA TYR A 382 18.70 -17.53 -26.46
C TYR A 382 20.15 -17.12 -26.18
N THR A 383 20.89 -16.89 -27.26
CA THR A 383 22.24 -16.31 -27.24
C THR A 383 22.26 -15.07 -28.12
N VAL A 384 22.76 -13.96 -27.58
CA VAL A 384 22.90 -12.69 -28.29
C VAL A 384 24.32 -12.55 -28.81
N THR A 385 24.42 -12.20 -30.07
CA THR A 385 25.66 -12.11 -30.86
C THR A 385 25.75 -10.75 -31.55
N SER A 386 26.97 -10.32 -31.88
CA SER A 386 27.19 -9.21 -32.79
C SER A 386 28.48 -9.42 -33.57
N ALA A 387 28.50 -8.93 -34.82
CA ALA A 387 29.72 -8.86 -35.62
C ALA A 387 30.70 -7.79 -35.09
N THR A 388 30.23 -6.84 -34.28
CA THR A 388 31.05 -5.85 -33.57
C THR A 388 31.29 -6.34 -32.14
N PRO A 389 32.51 -6.75 -31.76
CA PRO A 389 32.80 -7.21 -30.42
C PRO A 389 32.59 -6.10 -29.38
N MET A 390 31.97 -6.43 -28.26
CA MET A 390 31.77 -5.52 -27.14
C MET A 390 31.98 -6.23 -25.81
N THR A 391 32.64 -5.52 -24.89
CA THR A 391 32.82 -5.89 -23.48
C THR A 391 32.40 -4.70 -22.65
N TRP A 392 31.41 -4.88 -21.79
CA TRP A 392 30.94 -3.82 -20.90
C TRP A 392 31.74 -3.85 -19.59
N PRO A 393 32.25 -2.71 -19.12
CA PRO A 393 32.87 -2.59 -17.80
C PRO A 393 31.95 -3.08 -16.67
N ALA A 394 32.54 -3.44 -15.53
CA ALA A 394 31.79 -3.93 -14.35
C ALA A 394 30.88 -2.84 -13.71
N ASP A 395 31.12 -1.58 -14.06
CA ASP A 395 30.36 -0.38 -13.69
C ASP A 395 29.47 0.17 -14.82
N SER A 396 29.32 -0.57 -15.93
CA SER A 396 28.49 -0.16 -17.06
C SER A 396 27.01 -0.08 -16.70
N THR A 397 26.34 0.96 -17.21
CA THR A 397 24.87 1.14 -17.13
C THR A 397 24.13 0.42 -18.26
N ALA A 398 24.83 -0.28 -19.15
CA ALA A 398 24.25 -0.91 -20.32
C ALA A 398 23.32 -2.08 -19.98
N TYR A 399 22.20 -2.14 -20.69
CA TYR A 399 21.24 -3.24 -20.60
C TYR A 399 20.75 -3.67 -21.98
N LEU A 400 20.55 -4.97 -22.11
CA LEU A 400 19.87 -5.60 -23.23
C LEU A 400 18.37 -5.67 -22.90
N ASN A 401 17.52 -5.11 -23.75
CA ASN A 401 16.08 -5.34 -23.76
C ASN A 401 15.76 -6.38 -24.84
N VAL A 402 15.00 -7.42 -24.51
CA VAL A 402 14.50 -8.43 -25.45
C VAL A 402 13.01 -8.67 -25.29
N GLU A 403 12.35 -9.04 -26.38
CA GLU A 403 10.89 -9.22 -26.42
C GLU A 403 10.47 -10.32 -27.40
N ILE A 404 9.37 -11.02 -27.10
CA ILE A 404 8.65 -11.91 -28.02
C ILE A 404 7.32 -11.24 -28.37
N ARG A 405 6.95 -11.18 -29.66
CA ARG A 405 5.73 -10.49 -30.14
C ARG A 405 5.14 -11.09 -31.41
N GLU A 406 3.88 -10.77 -31.71
CA GLU A 406 3.26 -11.10 -32.99
C GLU A 406 3.77 -10.13 -34.10
N PRO A 407 4.27 -10.61 -35.25
CA PRO A 407 5.04 -9.78 -36.19
C PRO A 407 4.21 -8.81 -37.06
N MET A 408 2.88 -8.88 -37.06
CA MET A 408 2.02 -8.09 -37.97
C MET A 408 1.17 -7.00 -37.30
N LEU A 409 1.36 -6.80 -35.99
CA LEU A 409 0.70 -5.75 -35.21
C LEU A 409 1.77 -4.91 -34.53
N ALA A 410 1.93 -3.66 -34.97
CA ALA A 410 2.96 -2.75 -34.46
C ALA A 410 2.84 -2.50 -32.93
N ASP A 411 1.64 -2.69 -32.38
CA ASP A 411 1.30 -2.51 -30.98
C ASP A 411 0.70 -3.79 -30.35
N ALA A 412 0.99 -4.98 -30.88
CA ALA A 412 0.70 -6.21 -30.15
C ALA A 412 1.55 -6.25 -28.87
N PRO A 413 0.95 -6.38 -27.68
CA PRO A 413 1.71 -6.38 -26.43
C PRO A 413 2.65 -7.60 -26.43
N ALA A 414 3.94 -7.35 -26.23
CA ALA A 414 4.97 -8.38 -26.21
C ALA A 414 4.55 -9.55 -25.31
N THR A 415 4.43 -10.75 -25.86
CA THR A 415 3.94 -11.93 -25.14
C THR A 415 4.91 -12.39 -24.06
N ALA A 416 6.19 -12.02 -24.19
CA ALA A 416 7.17 -11.99 -23.11
C ALA A 416 8.20 -10.88 -23.36
N PHE A 417 8.83 -10.37 -22.31
CA PHE A 417 9.96 -9.43 -22.41
C PHE A 417 10.92 -9.62 -21.24
N SER A 418 12.18 -9.21 -21.40
CA SER A 418 13.16 -9.17 -20.32
C SER A 418 14.18 -8.06 -20.54
N TYR A 419 14.70 -7.54 -19.43
CA TYR A 419 15.80 -6.60 -19.39
C TYR A 419 16.97 -7.26 -18.67
N VAL A 420 18.15 -7.17 -19.27
CA VAL A 420 19.31 -7.92 -18.83
C VAL A 420 20.51 -6.99 -18.70
N PRO A 421 20.99 -6.72 -17.47
CA PRO A 421 22.18 -5.91 -17.24
C PRO A 421 23.40 -6.54 -17.91
N LEU A 422 24.21 -5.72 -18.57
CA LEU A 422 25.39 -6.17 -19.33
C LEU A 422 26.71 -5.94 -18.60
N ALA A 423 26.69 -5.29 -17.44
CA ALA A 423 27.88 -4.97 -16.65
C ALA A 423 28.78 -6.19 -16.42
N GLY A 424 30.05 -6.09 -16.83
CA GLY A 424 31.04 -7.16 -16.75
C GLY A 424 30.89 -8.30 -17.78
N LEU A 425 29.93 -8.22 -18.70
CA LEU A 425 29.68 -9.23 -19.73
C LEU A 425 30.38 -8.87 -21.05
N SER A 426 30.43 -9.84 -21.98
CA SER A 426 31.00 -9.67 -23.32
C SER A 426 30.27 -10.56 -24.30
N PHE A 427 30.07 -10.11 -25.54
CA PHE A 427 29.48 -10.96 -26.58
C PHE A 427 30.36 -12.21 -26.85
N PRO A 428 29.75 -13.38 -27.13
CA PRO A 428 28.31 -13.68 -27.10
C PRO A 428 27.79 -13.89 -25.67
N ILE A 429 26.52 -13.59 -25.43
CA ILE A 429 25.90 -13.71 -24.09
C ILE A 429 24.62 -14.55 -24.17
N SER A 430 24.48 -15.53 -23.28
CA SER A 430 23.34 -16.47 -23.27
C SER A 430 22.44 -16.28 -22.07
N PHE A 431 21.12 -16.30 -22.31
CA PHE A 431 20.09 -16.04 -21.31
C PHE A 431 18.82 -16.88 -21.56
N GLU A 432 17.88 -16.80 -20.62
CA GLU A 432 16.56 -17.41 -20.70
C GLU A 432 15.48 -16.32 -20.62
N LEU A 433 14.44 -16.43 -21.45
CA LEU A 433 13.23 -15.60 -21.39
C LEU A 433 12.04 -16.51 -21.10
N GLY A 434 11.45 -16.38 -19.91
CA GLY A 434 10.21 -17.06 -19.57
C GLY A 434 8.99 -16.39 -20.20
N TYR A 435 7.97 -17.18 -20.54
CA TYR A 435 6.69 -16.76 -21.08
C TYR A 435 5.54 -17.59 -20.48
N ASP A 436 4.30 -17.10 -20.56
CA ASP A 436 3.11 -17.87 -20.17
C ASP A 436 2.53 -18.61 -21.39
N PRO A 437 2.56 -19.96 -21.44
CA PRO A 437 1.97 -20.74 -22.52
C PRO A 437 0.48 -20.50 -22.74
N ALA A 438 -0.28 -20.09 -21.71
CA ALA A 438 -1.71 -19.81 -21.84
C ALA A 438 -1.99 -18.58 -22.71
N THR A 439 -1.00 -17.70 -22.91
CA THR A 439 -1.08 -16.52 -23.77
C THR A 439 -0.68 -16.78 -25.23
N ILE A 440 -0.22 -18.00 -25.56
CA ILE A 440 0.28 -18.35 -26.90
C ILE A 440 -0.82 -18.98 -27.77
N ASP A 441 -1.22 -18.30 -28.84
CA ASP A 441 -2.05 -18.89 -29.89
C ASP A 441 -1.16 -19.67 -30.88
N GLN A 442 -1.30 -21.00 -30.86
CA GLN A 442 -0.54 -21.94 -31.70
C GLN A 442 -0.68 -21.68 -33.22
N ASN A 443 -1.72 -20.96 -33.65
CA ASN A 443 -1.95 -20.67 -35.07
C ASN A 443 -1.20 -19.42 -35.55
N LYS A 444 -0.76 -18.56 -34.64
CA LYS A 444 -0.04 -17.32 -34.95
C LYS A 444 1.46 -17.55 -35.08
N SER A 445 2.16 -16.58 -35.66
CA SER A 445 3.63 -16.53 -35.64
C SER A 445 4.07 -15.59 -34.51
N TYR A 446 5.16 -15.94 -33.82
CA TYR A 446 5.82 -15.05 -32.87
C TYR A 446 7.29 -14.83 -33.28
N VAL A 447 7.81 -13.63 -33.02
CA VAL A 447 9.20 -13.26 -33.29
C VAL A 447 9.87 -12.71 -32.04
N PHE A 448 11.16 -13.00 -31.90
CA PHE A 448 12.04 -12.58 -30.82
C PHE A 448 13.00 -11.49 -31.32
N ASP A 449 12.99 -10.34 -30.64
CA ASP A 449 13.77 -9.16 -30.99
C ASP A 449 14.55 -8.65 -29.78
N GLY A 450 15.54 -7.78 -30.01
CA GLY A 450 16.24 -7.12 -28.91
C GLY A 450 17.14 -5.97 -29.32
N ARG A 451 17.56 -5.22 -28.31
CA ARG A 451 18.32 -3.97 -28.41
C ARG A 451 19.14 -3.73 -27.16
N ILE A 452 20.28 -3.06 -27.30
CA ILE A 452 21.12 -2.64 -26.18
C ILE A 452 21.06 -1.13 -26.07
N ILE A 453 20.76 -0.67 -24.86
CA ILE A 453 20.80 0.74 -24.47
C ILE A 453 21.95 0.90 -23.47
N ASP A 454 22.82 1.87 -23.70
CA ASP A 454 23.97 2.20 -22.86
C ASP A 454 23.97 3.72 -22.63
N ASN A 455 24.03 4.15 -21.37
CA ASN A 455 23.92 5.57 -21.00
C ASN A 455 22.75 6.30 -21.70
N ASN A 456 21.57 5.66 -21.70
CA ASN A 456 20.33 6.13 -22.32
C ASN A 456 20.37 6.29 -23.86
N ASN A 457 21.39 5.75 -24.53
CA ASN A 457 21.55 5.76 -25.98
C ASN A 457 21.40 4.35 -26.56
N LEU A 458 20.67 4.20 -27.67
CA LEU A 458 20.62 2.94 -28.42
C LEU A 458 22.01 2.67 -29.03
N THR A 459 22.66 1.59 -28.62
CA THR A 459 24.01 1.21 -29.10
C THR A 459 23.98 -0.02 -29.98
N PHE A 460 23.02 -0.93 -29.80
CA PHE A 460 22.81 -2.08 -30.68
C PHE A 460 21.32 -2.39 -30.88
N SER A 461 20.94 -2.95 -32.03
CA SER A 461 19.58 -3.45 -32.30
C SER A 461 19.60 -4.66 -33.24
N SER A 462 18.58 -5.51 -33.16
CA SER A 462 18.35 -6.58 -34.13
C SER A 462 18.12 -6.01 -35.53
N SER A 463 18.54 -6.74 -36.56
CA SER A 463 18.16 -6.43 -37.96
C SER A 463 16.72 -6.84 -38.31
N GLY A 464 16.02 -7.48 -37.39
CA GLY A 464 14.65 -7.96 -37.53
C GLY A 464 14.38 -9.15 -36.60
N GLY A 465 13.10 -9.43 -36.36
CA GLY A 465 12.68 -10.45 -35.40
C GLY A 465 12.96 -11.89 -35.84
N THR A 466 13.51 -12.68 -34.92
CA THR A 466 13.84 -14.09 -35.09
C THR A 466 12.62 -14.97 -34.74
N PRO A 467 12.07 -15.81 -35.63
CA PRO A 467 10.88 -16.60 -35.31
C PRO A 467 11.07 -17.56 -34.11
N VAL A 468 10.08 -17.61 -33.22
CA VAL A 468 10.06 -18.43 -31.99
C VAL A 468 8.66 -18.96 -31.64
N LEU A 469 8.58 -19.87 -30.66
CA LEU A 469 7.38 -20.45 -30.03
C LEU A 469 6.47 -21.34 -30.89
N THR A 470 6.13 -20.93 -32.11
CA THR A 470 5.06 -21.56 -32.92
C THR A 470 5.53 -21.93 -34.32
N GLN A 471 4.67 -22.64 -35.08
CA GLN A 471 4.94 -23.03 -36.48
C GLN A 471 6.24 -23.83 -36.70
N GLY A 472 6.73 -24.52 -35.66
CA GLY A 472 7.99 -25.27 -35.69
C GLY A 472 9.25 -24.44 -35.46
N ALA A 473 9.10 -23.16 -35.09
CA ALA A 473 10.20 -22.29 -34.69
C ALA A 473 10.84 -22.75 -33.37
N PRO A 474 12.15 -22.52 -33.17
CA PRO A 474 12.87 -22.98 -31.98
C PRO A 474 12.45 -22.24 -30.70
N VAL A 475 12.59 -22.94 -29.57
CA VAL A 475 12.52 -22.38 -28.21
C VAL A 475 13.81 -22.63 -27.41
N THR A 476 14.78 -23.31 -28.02
CA THR A 476 16.13 -23.52 -27.46
C THR A 476 17.16 -23.18 -28.52
N ASP A 477 18.34 -22.73 -28.08
CA ASP A 477 19.47 -22.36 -28.93
C ASP A 477 19.13 -21.26 -29.95
N VAL A 478 18.16 -20.40 -29.62
CA VAL A 478 17.79 -19.24 -30.44
C VAL A 478 18.96 -18.26 -30.50
N THR A 479 19.38 -17.83 -31.68
CA THR A 479 20.46 -16.84 -31.83
C THR A 479 19.85 -15.51 -32.24
N LEU A 480 20.22 -14.43 -31.56
CA LEU A 480 19.76 -13.06 -31.82
C LEU A 480 20.97 -12.20 -32.20
N ASP A 481 21.14 -11.95 -33.50
CA ASP A 481 22.20 -11.10 -34.02
C ASP A 481 21.83 -9.61 -33.93
N LEU A 482 22.67 -8.83 -33.24
CA LEU A 482 22.54 -7.38 -33.11
C LEU A 482 23.61 -6.63 -33.92
N ASN A 483 23.20 -5.55 -34.56
CA ASN A 483 24.07 -4.61 -35.26
C ASN A 483 24.27 -3.35 -34.42
N SER A 484 25.43 -2.69 -34.53
CA SER A 484 25.69 -1.42 -33.86
C SER A 484 24.83 -0.30 -34.45
N ALA A 485 24.11 0.42 -33.61
CA ALA A 485 23.37 1.62 -33.98
C ALA A 485 24.31 2.83 -34.12
N VAL A 486 24.02 3.71 -35.08
CA VAL A 486 24.77 4.96 -35.29
C VAL A 486 23.86 6.14 -34.95
N ILE A 487 24.26 6.93 -33.95
CA ILE A 487 23.58 8.17 -33.57
C ILE A 487 24.39 9.36 -34.12
N THR A 488 23.74 10.25 -34.87
CA THR A 488 24.36 11.47 -35.42
C THR A 488 23.70 12.72 -34.83
N ASP A 489 24.49 13.52 -34.12
CA ASP A 489 24.10 14.76 -33.41
C ASP A 489 23.77 15.97 -34.33
N ALA A 490 23.32 15.72 -35.56
CA ALA A 490 22.94 16.77 -36.49
C ALA A 490 21.49 17.25 -36.21
N PRO A 491 21.22 18.56 -36.14
CA PRO A 491 19.85 19.04 -35.96
C PRO A 491 19.00 18.68 -37.19
N PRO A 492 17.78 18.12 -37.00
CA PRO A 492 16.96 17.63 -38.09
C PRO A 492 16.55 18.75 -39.06
N ALA A 493 16.97 18.63 -40.33
CA ALA A 493 16.75 19.64 -41.37
C ALA A 493 15.45 19.44 -42.19
N GLY A 494 14.72 18.34 -41.96
CA GLY A 494 13.47 17.98 -42.63
C GLY A 494 12.25 18.10 -41.72
N THR A 495 11.06 18.19 -42.31
CA THR A 495 9.79 18.20 -41.56
C THR A 495 8.70 17.50 -42.36
N ILE A 496 7.95 16.62 -41.69
CA ILE A 496 6.70 16.02 -42.17
C ILE A 496 5.54 16.79 -41.55
N THR A 497 4.55 17.20 -42.36
CA THR A 497 3.35 17.91 -41.86
C THR A 497 2.05 17.26 -42.33
N GLY A 498 1.06 17.18 -41.46
CA GLY A 498 -0.23 16.58 -41.76
C GLY A 498 -1.31 17.00 -40.78
N VAL A 499 -2.50 16.41 -40.93
CA VAL A 499 -3.62 16.60 -40.01
C VAL A 499 -4.22 15.27 -39.57
N VAL A 500 -4.43 15.13 -38.26
CA VAL A 500 -5.24 14.05 -37.68
C VAL A 500 -6.71 14.38 -37.86
N THR A 501 -7.47 13.41 -38.35
CA THR A 501 -8.90 13.49 -38.65
C THR A 501 -9.62 12.30 -38.04
N THR A 502 -10.92 12.42 -37.78
CA THR A 502 -11.75 11.30 -37.33
C THR A 502 -13.13 11.40 -37.98
N ASP A 503 -13.75 10.25 -38.25
CA ASP A 503 -15.09 10.18 -38.87
C ASP A 503 -16.21 10.58 -37.89
N VAL A 504 -15.92 10.57 -36.58
CA VAL A 504 -16.87 10.94 -35.52
C VAL A 504 -16.23 11.99 -34.59
N PRO A 505 -16.23 13.28 -34.96
CA PRO A 505 -15.62 14.34 -34.16
C PRO A 505 -16.34 14.53 -32.82
N THR A 506 -15.65 14.21 -31.72
CA THR A 506 -16.08 14.45 -30.35
C THR A 506 -15.34 15.65 -29.75
N GLN A 507 -15.79 16.12 -28.58
CA GLN A 507 -14.96 17.01 -27.76
C GLN A 507 -13.80 16.22 -27.16
N LEU A 508 -12.58 16.73 -27.34
CA LEU A 508 -11.37 16.18 -26.75
C LEU A 508 -11.23 16.63 -25.30
N ASP A 509 -10.75 15.74 -24.42
CA ASP A 509 -10.41 16.12 -23.05
C ASP A 509 -9.24 17.12 -23.05
N PRO A 510 -9.29 18.21 -22.26
CA PRO A 510 -8.21 19.19 -22.20
C PRO A 510 -6.85 18.63 -21.79
N ASN A 511 -6.83 17.51 -21.06
CA ASN A 511 -5.62 16.81 -20.60
C ASN A 511 -5.16 15.71 -21.56
N ALA A 512 -5.90 15.43 -22.63
CA ALA A 512 -5.48 14.46 -23.62
C ALA A 512 -4.22 14.95 -24.36
N ALA A 513 -3.35 14.02 -24.76
CA ALA A 513 -2.16 14.29 -25.54
C ALA A 513 -2.20 13.54 -26.88
N LEU A 514 -1.89 14.24 -27.96
CA LEU A 514 -1.60 13.65 -29.26
C LEU A 514 -0.14 13.20 -29.26
N TYR A 515 0.11 11.97 -29.69
CA TYR A 515 1.42 11.46 -30.07
C TYR A 515 1.44 11.19 -31.58
N VAL A 516 2.53 11.55 -32.25
CA VAL A 516 2.74 11.25 -33.68
C VAL A 516 4.11 10.63 -33.87
N ASP A 517 4.14 9.47 -34.51
CA ASP A 517 5.30 8.60 -34.65
C ASP A 517 5.71 8.49 -36.12
N PHE A 518 6.96 8.84 -36.43
CA PHE A 518 7.57 8.60 -37.74
C PHE A 518 8.51 7.39 -37.67
N ARG A 519 8.33 6.40 -38.55
CA ARG A 519 9.05 5.12 -38.50
C ARG A 519 9.29 4.51 -39.88
N VAL A 520 10.20 3.53 -39.96
CA VAL A 520 10.32 2.67 -41.15
C VAL A 520 9.06 1.79 -41.24
N ALA A 521 8.54 1.56 -42.44
CA ALA A 521 7.36 0.73 -42.64
C ALA A 521 7.71 -0.76 -42.43
N GLY A 522 6.87 -1.47 -41.69
CA GLY A 522 7.07 -2.90 -41.42
C GLY A 522 8.16 -3.23 -40.38
N THR A 523 8.83 -2.24 -39.79
CA THR A 523 9.71 -2.45 -38.63
C THR A 523 8.94 -2.32 -37.32
N THR A 524 9.25 -3.19 -36.36
CA THR A 524 8.69 -3.19 -35.01
C THR A 524 9.76 -2.75 -34.00
N GLY A 525 9.50 -1.66 -33.27
CA GLY A 525 10.46 -0.99 -32.37
C GLY A 525 10.08 0.47 -32.15
N ASP A 526 10.92 1.22 -31.43
CA ASP A 526 10.71 2.65 -31.22
C ASP A 526 10.72 3.40 -32.57
N PRO A 527 9.85 4.39 -32.77
CA PRO A 527 9.85 5.20 -33.98
C PRO A 527 11.14 6.04 -34.09
N ILE A 528 11.50 6.39 -35.32
CA ILE A 528 12.64 7.27 -35.63
C ILE A 528 12.46 8.62 -34.91
N VAL A 529 11.22 9.13 -34.85
CA VAL A 529 10.84 10.30 -34.05
C VAL A 529 9.42 10.11 -33.53
N THR A 530 9.21 10.32 -32.22
CA THR A 530 7.90 10.64 -31.64
C THR A 530 7.86 12.14 -31.31
N ILE A 531 6.75 12.80 -31.63
CA ILE A 531 6.38 14.09 -31.04
C ILE A 531 5.15 13.92 -30.16
N SER A 532 4.99 14.80 -29.16
CA SER A 532 3.78 14.86 -28.33
C SER A 532 3.31 16.30 -28.12
N GLU A 533 1.98 16.51 -28.11
CA GLU A 533 1.35 17.81 -27.80
C GLU A 533 0.07 17.61 -26.97
N THR A 534 -0.10 18.37 -25.89
CA THR A 534 -1.35 18.42 -25.12
C THR A 534 -2.46 19.13 -25.92
N LEU A 535 -3.66 18.57 -25.90
CA LEU A 535 -4.78 18.95 -26.76
C LEU A 535 -5.75 19.98 -26.14
N ALA A 536 -5.32 20.69 -25.10
CA ALA A 536 -6.09 21.73 -24.41
C ALA A 536 -6.67 22.76 -25.40
N GLY A 537 -8.00 22.70 -25.61
CA GLY A 537 -8.72 23.59 -26.53
C GLY A 537 -8.56 23.30 -28.03
N LYS A 538 -7.89 22.20 -28.41
CA LYS A 538 -7.80 21.73 -29.80
C LYS A 538 -9.11 21.03 -30.22
N GLN A 539 -9.35 20.99 -31.53
CA GLN A 539 -10.45 20.25 -32.16
C GLN A 539 -9.95 19.60 -33.44
N PHE A 540 -10.59 18.52 -33.89
CA PHE A 540 -10.30 17.94 -35.20
C PHE A 540 -10.71 18.90 -36.32
N PRO A 541 -9.94 19.02 -37.42
CA PRO A 541 -8.67 18.33 -37.68
C PRO A 541 -7.50 18.92 -36.88
N ILE A 542 -6.68 18.07 -36.26
CA ILE A 542 -5.54 18.48 -35.42
C ILE A 542 -4.27 18.51 -36.28
N PRO A 543 -3.60 19.66 -36.48
CA PRO A 543 -2.35 19.72 -37.24
C PRO A 543 -1.17 19.16 -36.44
N PHE A 544 -0.22 18.53 -37.14
CA PHE A 544 1.04 18.07 -36.55
C PHE A 544 2.25 18.37 -37.45
N SER A 545 3.45 18.34 -36.84
CA SER A 545 4.71 18.62 -37.53
C SER A 545 5.85 17.79 -36.93
N VAL A 546 6.23 16.70 -37.59
CA VAL A 546 7.32 15.80 -37.14
C VAL A 546 8.64 16.24 -37.80
N PRO A 547 9.68 16.65 -37.04
CA PRO A 547 11.01 16.89 -37.59
C PRO A 547 11.71 15.57 -37.94
N PHE A 548 12.61 15.57 -38.92
CA PHE A 548 13.51 14.43 -39.19
C PHE A 548 14.84 14.92 -39.79
N ASP A 549 15.91 14.14 -39.63
CA ASP A 549 17.17 14.40 -40.35
C ASP A 549 17.15 13.71 -41.73
N PRO A 550 17.21 14.47 -42.85
CA PRO A 550 17.29 13.86 -44.18
C PRO A 550 18.53 13.00 -44.40
N ALA A 551 19.60 13.17 -43.61
CA ALA A 551 20.82 12.36 -43.73
C ALA A 551 20.67 10.93 -43.18
N THR A 552 19.66 10.66 -42.33
CA THR A 552 19.39 9.33 -41.76
C THR A 552 18.35 8.53 -42.54
N ILE A 553 17.87 9.04 -43.68
CA ILE A 553 16.86 8.41 -44.52
C ILE A 553 17.51 7.62 -45.68
N ASP A 554 17.26 6.32 -45.76
CA ASP A 554 17.51 5.55 -46.98
C ASP A 554 16.43 5.90 -48.01
N MET A 555 16.83 6.47 -49.14
CA MET A 555 15.92 6.84 -50.22
C MET A 555 15.18 5.66 -50.85
N ASN A 556 15.62 4.42 -50.60
CA ASN A 556 14.95 3.18 -51.05
C ASN A 556 14.02 2.57 -49.99
N GLY A 557 14.14 3.01 -48.74
CA GLY A 557 13.32 2.53 -47.63
C GLY A 557 11.84 2.92 -47.78
N ASP A 558 10.97 2.19 -47.10
CA ASP A 558 9.57 2.57 -46.90
C ASP A 558 9.43 3.22 -45.52
N TYR A 559 8.72 4.34 -45.43
CA TYR A 559 8.52 5.05 -44.15
C TYR A 559 7.05 5.42 -43.97
N VAL A 560 6.56 5.40 -42.73
CA VAL A 560 5.19 5.75 -42.38
C VAL A 560 5.11 6.68 -41.18
N VAL A 561 4.02 7.44 -41.10
CA VAL A 561 3.60 8.16 -39.89
C VAL A 561 2.38 7.48 -39.26
N GLY A 562 2.42 7.31 -37.94
CA GLY A 562 1.33 6.87 -37.06
C GLY A 562 0.89 7.97 -36.10
N ALA A 563 -0.34 7.93 -35.58
CA ALA A 563 -0.80 8.86 -34.54
C ALA A 563 -1.77 8.20 -33.57
N ARG A 564 -1.82 8.74 -32.35
CA ARG A 564 -2.74 8.35 -31.28
C ARG A 564 -3.06 9.52 -30.36
N ILE A 565 -4.26 9.54 -29.79
CA ILE A 565 -4.66 10.47 -28.74
C ILE A 565 -4.87 9.68 -27.46
N MET A 566 -4.20 10.08 -26.38
CA MET A 566 -4.23 9.40 -25.09
C MET A 566 -4.70 10.34 -23.97
N LEU A 567 -5.37 9.79 -22.96
CA LEU A 567 -5.71 10.47 -21.71
C LEU A 567 -5.15 9.63 -20.55
N GLY A 568 -4.05 10.09 -19.95
CA GLY A 568 -3.20 9.21 -19.14
C GLY A 568 -2.72 8.02 -20.01
N ASP A 569 -2.89 6.80 -19.51
CA ASP A 569 -2.55 5.57 -20.23
C ASP A 569 -3.66 5.07 -21.18
N GLN A 570 -4.86 5.68 -21.14
CA GLN A 570 -5.97 5.26 -22.00
C GLN A 570 -5.79 5.81 -23.43
N VAL A 571 -5.72 4.93 -24.43
CA VAL A 571 -5.84 5.31 -25.84
C VAL A 571 -7.31 5.64 -26.15
N LEU A 572 -7.58 6.89 -26.54
CA LEU A 572 -8.91 7.35 -26.96
C LEU A 572 -9.11 7.15 -28.47
N TYR A 573 -8.08 7.50 -29.23
CA TYR A 573 -8.05 7.40 -30.69
C TYR A 573 -6.70 6.85 -31.14
N ALA A 574 -6.70 6.04 -32.19
CA ALA A 574 -5.50 5.58 -32.86
C ALA A 574 -5.77 5.38 -34.35
N SER A 575 -4.71 5.48 -35.15
CA SER A 575 -4.78 5.15 -36.56
C SER A 575 -4.93 3.67 -36.83
N THR A 576 -5.76 3.37 -37.83
CA THR A 576 -5.95 2.01 -38.35
C THR A 576 -4.76 1.49 -39.17
N ALA A 577 -3.94 2.39 -39.73
CA ALA A 577 -2.71 2.07 -40.44
C ALA A 577 -1.77 3.30 -40.48
N GLY A 578 -0.47 3.07 -40.58
CA GLY A 578 0.51 4.12 -40.84
C GLY A 578 0.41 4.64 -42.29
N VAL A 579 0.49 5.96 -42.48
CA VAL A 579 0.44 6.59 -43.81
C VAL A 579 1.85 6.74 -44.38
N PRO A 580 2.14 6.28 -45.61
CA PRO A 580 3.45 6.43 -46.23
C PRO A 580 3.89 7.89 -46.39
N VAL A 581 5.18 8.16 -46.16
CA VAL A 581 5.79 9.50 -46.23
C VAL A 581 7.21 9.48 -46.80
N ILE A 582 7.70 10.65 -47.25
CA ILE A 582 9.08 10.94 -47.71
C ILE A 582 9.53 10.21 -48.98
N THR A 583 9.48 8.88 -49.03
CA THR A 583 10.08 8.08 -50.11
C THR A 583 9.06 7.63 -51.15
N LYS A 584 9.54 7.13 -52.30
CA LYS A 584 8.74 6.49 -53.37
C LYS A 584 7.54 7.31 -53.89
N GLY A 585 7.62 8.64 -53.80
CA GLY A 585 6.57 9.57 -54.24
C GLY A 585 5.49 9.85 -53.20
N ALA A 586 5.65 9.37 -51.97
CA ALA A 586 4.77 9.68 -50.85
C ALA A 586 4.92 11.15 -50.40
N PRO A 587 3.85 11.79 -49.89
CA PRO A 587 3.88 13.19 -49.51
C PRO A 587 4.74 13.43 -48.25
N THR A 588 5.29 14.64 -48.15
CA THR A 588 5.90 15.18 -46.92
C THR A 588 5.04 16.26 -46.26
N ALA A 589 3.98 16.71 -46.92
CA ALA A 589 3.11 17.77 -46.43
C ALA A 589 1.64 17.56 -46.85
N ALA A 590 0.72 18.09 -46.03
CA ALA A 590 -0.70 18.26 -46.32
C ALA A 590 -1.47 16.97 -46.66
N PHE A 591 -1.18 15.87 -45.95
CA PHE A 591 -1.96 14.63 -45.99
C PHE A 591 -2.89 14.50 -44.77
N CYS A 592 -4.03 13.82 -44.97
CA CYS A 592 -4.98 13.50 -43.91
C CYS A 592 -4.67 12.13 -43.30
N PHE A 593 -4.92 12.02 -42.01
CA PHE A 593 -4.62 10.84 -41.22
C PHE A 593 -5.89 10.40 -40.45
N PRO A 594 -6.55 9.29 -40.85
CA PRO A 594 -7.86 8.90 -40.29
C PRO A 594 -7.71 8.01 -39.04
N ASP A 595 -8.02 8.61 -37.90
CA ASP A 595 -8.07 7.94 -36.59
C ASP A 595 -9.50 7.46 -36.27
N GLN A 596 -9.59 6.26 -35.70
CA GLN A 596 -10.82 5.68 -35.19
C GLN A 596 -10.83 5.69 -33.66
N PRO A 597 -12.02 5.72 -33.01
CA PRO A 597 -12.11 5.49 -31.57
C PRO A 597 -11.51 4.12 -31.23
N ALA A 598 -10.76 4.04 -30.13
CA ALA A 598 -10.33 2.75 -29.60
C ALA A 598 -11.57 1.89 -29.28
N ALA A 599 -11.51 0.59 -29.61
CA ALA A 599 -12.58 -0.33 -29.25
C ALA A 599 -12.66 -0.42 -27.71
N ALA A 600 -13.85 -0.21 -27.17
CA ALA A 600 -14.10 -0.43 -25.75
C ALA A 600 -14.06 -1.94 -25.46
N ASN A 601 -12.98 -2.38 -24.80
CA ASN A 601 -12.87 -3.68 -24.14
C ASN A 601 -13.34 -3.56 -22.69
#